data_AF-A0ABD1NW69-F1
#
_entry.id   AF-A0ABD1NW69-F1
#
_cell.length_a   1.000
_cell.length_b   1.000
_cell.length_c   1.000
_cell.angle_alpha   90.00
_cell.angle_beta   90.00
_cell.angle_gamma   90.00
#
_symmetry.space_group_name_H-M   'P 1'
#
loop_
_entity.id
_entity.type
_entity.pdbx_description
1 polymer ?
#
loop_
_entity_poly.entity_id
_entity_poly.type
_entity_poly.pdbx_seq_one_letter_code
_entity_poly.pdbx_strand_id
1 'polypeptide(L)'
;MATTTMATPMFSFGLRILTPHQSIRSTTVHFSALNKKQQSSISLSSSHCVSGLAPLVLSRTFNFVSPIGRNSQPLTVVCAKGYKMKTHKASAKRFRVTGSGKIMRRRAGKQHLLGKKNTKRKLRLSKVVQVDRSDYNNVIGALPYLKVNRAN
;
A
#
# COMPACT_ATOMS: atom_id res chain seq x y z
N MET A 1 4.37 36.09 -65.33
CA MET A 1 4.78 36.21 -63.92
C MET A 1 4.06 35.12 -63.14
N ALA A 2 4.83 34.28 -62.44
CA ALA A 2 4.38 33.08 -61.75
C ALA A 2 3.74 33.37 -60.37
N THR A 3 2.92 32.43 -59.87
CA THR A 3 2.84 31.88 -58.48
C THR A 3 1.46 31.21 -58.27
N THR A 4 1.30 29.92 -58.58
CA THR A 4 1.37 28.74 -57.68
C THR A 4 0.28 28.67 -56.61
N THR A 5 -0.83 28.00 -56.97
CA THR A 5 -1.87 27.47 -56.07
C THR A 5 -1.33 26.28 -55.28
N MET A 6 -1.31 26.36 -53.94
CA MET A 6 -0.97 25.21 -53.09
C MET A 6 -2.23 24.39 -52.80
N ALA A 7 -2.37 23.25 -53.48
CA ALA A 7 -3.35 22.22 -53.16
C ALA A 7 -2.85 21.39 -51.97
N THR A 8 -3.65 21.29 -50.91
CA THR A 8 -3.42 20.39 -49.77
C THR A 8 -4.09 19.03 -50.03
N PRO A 9 -3.35 17.91 -50.01
CA PRO A 9 -3.97 16.59 -50.11
C PRO A 9 -4.59 16.19 -48.77
N MET A 10 -5.91 16.06 -48.73
CA MET A 10 -6.63 15.38 -47.65
C MET A 10 -6.35 13.88 -47.73
N PHE A 11 -5.49 13.36 -46.85
CA PHE A 11 -5.36 11.91 -46.65
C PHE A 11 -6.41 11.44 -45.62
N SER A 12 -7.37 10.66 -46.12
CA SER A 12 -8.31 9.88 -45.32
C SER A 12 -7.60 8.73 -44.60
N PHE A 13 -7.82 8.59 -43.30
CA PHE A 13 -7.72 7.30 -42.62
C PHE A 13 -9.02 7.05 -41.85
N GLY A 14 -10.02 6.55 -42.56
CA GLY A 14 -11.15 5.89 -41.95
C GLY A 14 -10.71 4.53 -41.41
N LEU A 15 -10.72 4.35 -40.09
CA LEU A 15 -10.72 3.02 -39.49
C LEU A 15 -12.10 2.72 -38.92
N ARG A 16 -12.69 1.66 -39.47
CA ARG A 16 -13.96 1.07 -39.08
C ARG A 16 -13.87 0.56 -37.64
N ILE A 17 -14.85 0.97 -36.82
CA ILE A 17 -15.09 0.41 -35.50
C ILE A 17 -15.79 -0.95 -35.70
N LEU A 18 -15.16 -2.03 -35.26
CA LEU A 18 -15.79 -3.33 -35.05
C LEU A 18 -15.67 -3.65 -33.57
N THR A 19 -16.82 -3.64 -32.87
CA THR A 19 -17.00 -4.22 -31.54
C THR A 19 -17.03 -5.74 -31.66
N PRO A 20 -16.52 -6.46 -30.64
CA PRO A 20 -17.35 -7.53 -30.10
C PRO A 20 -17.47 -7.50 -28.58
N HIS A 21 -18.61 -8.06 -28.21
CA HIS A 21 -19.28 -8.17 -26.93
C HIS A 21 -18.71 -9.35 -26.09
N GLN A 22 -18.87 -9.25 -24.76
CA GLN A 22 -18.81 -10.32 -23.71
C GLN A 22 -17.42 -10.76 -23.23
N SER A 23 -17.13 -10.95 -21.93
CA SER A 23 -17.94 -11.39 -20.80
C SER A 23 -17.37 -10.85 -19.47
N ILE A 24 -18.24 -10.32 -18.61
CA ILE A 24 -17.92 -9.83 -17.27
C ILE A 24 -17.96 -11.03 -16.31
N ARG A 25 -16.80 -11.45 -15.78
CA ARG A 25 -16.74 -12.43 -14.70
C ARG A 25 -16.97 -11.72 -13.36
N SER A 26 -18.22 -11.75 -12.90
CA SER A 26 -18.64 -11.26 -11.59
C SER A 26 -17.96 -12.06 -10.48
N THR A 27 -17.05 -11.44 -9.74
CA THR A 27 -16.58 -11.98 -8.47
C THR A 27 -17.33 -11.26 -7.35
N THR A 28 -18.31 -11.95 -6.80
CA THR A 28 -19.06 -11.50 -5.63
C THR A 28 -18.14 -11.54 -4.41
N VAL A 29 -17.65 -10.39 -3.96
CA VAL A 29 -17.00 -10.25 -2.65
C VAL A 29 -18.07 -10.03 -1.60
N HIS A 30 -18.21 -11.02 -0.72
CA HIS A 30 -19.09 -11.00 0.44
C HIS A 30 -18.56 -10.00 1.48
N PHE A 31 -19.32 -8.95 1.77
CA PHE A 31 -19.04 -8.08 2.92
C PHE A 31 -19.79 -8.61 4.14
N SER A 32 -19.07 -9.09 5.16
CA SER A 32 -19.66 -9.38 6.46
C SER A 32 -19.90 -8.06 7.23
N ALA A 33 -21.14 -7.90 7.67
CA ALA A 33 -21.64 -6.74 8.39
C ALA A 33 -21.33 -6.80 9.90
N LEU A 34 -21.19 -5.60 10.46
CA LEU A 34 -21.46 -5.17 11.84
C LEU A 34 -21.02 -6.07 13.02
N ASN A 35 -20.23 -5.47 13.92
CA ASN A 35 -20.70 -5.39 15.30
C ASN A 35 -20.32 -4.04 15.96
N LYS A 36 -21.32 -3.43 16.59
CA LYS A 36 -21.31 -2.19 17.35
C LYS A 36 -21.31 -2.59 18.83
N LYS A 37 -20.29 -2.20 19.60
CA LYS A 37 -20.38 -2.05 21.07
C LYS A 37 -19.16 -1.22 21.50
N GLN A 38 -19.32 0.09 21.69
CA GLN A 38 -19.51 0.70 23.00
C GLN A 38 -18.83 -0.06 24.15
N GLN A 39 -17.79 0.56 24.71
CA GLN A 39 -17.68 0.74 26.15
C GLN A 39 -16.59 1.78 26.47
N SER A 40 -17.06 2.97 26.79
CA SER A 40 -16.43 3.88 27.72
C SER A 40 -16.36 3.23 29.10
N SER A 41 -15.18 3.19 29.73
CA SER A 41 -15.10 3.28 31.19
C SER A 41 -13.74 3.85 31.61
N ILE A 42 -13.84 5.00 32.25
CA ILE A 42 -12.90 5.56 33.22
C ILE A 42 -12.92 4.62 34.43
N SER A 43 -11.78 4.10 34.87
CA SER A 43 -11.69 3.36 36.15
C SER A 43 -10.70 4.07 37.08
N LEU A 44 -11.26 4.91 37.96
CA LEU A 44 -10.65 5.42 39.19
C LEU A 44 -10.74 4.33 40.27
N SER A 45 -9.65 4.16 41.05
CA SER A 45 -9.60 3.55 42.40
C SER A 45 -10.16 2.11 42.52
N SER A 46 -9.88 1.27 43.51
CA SER A 46 -9.07 1.25 44.73
C SER A 46 -9.21 -0.20 45.23
N SER A 47 -8.14 -0.74 45.81
CA SER A 47 -8.12 -1.57 47.03
C SER A 47 -9.13 -2.72 47.27
N HIS A 48 -8.57 -3.77 47.87
CA HIS A 48 -9.19 -4.78 48.77
C HIS A 48 -9.37 -6.19 48.19
N CYS A 49 -8.40 -7.02 48.58
CA CYS A 49 -8.50 -8.45 48.75
C CYS A 49 -9.62 -8.82 49.74
N VAL A 50 -10.49 -9.75 49.35
CA VAL A 50 -11.19 -10.64 50.28
C VAL A 50 -11.18 -12.05 49.69
N SER A 51 -10.66 -12.94 50.51
CA SER A 51 -10.55 -14.39 50.39
C SER A 51 -11.87 -15.11 50.08
N GLY A 52 -11.75 -16.25 49.39
CA GLY A 52 -12.55 -17.43 49.73
C GLY A 52 -13.24 -18.10 48.55
N LEU A 53 -12.89 -19.38 48.38
CA LEU A 53 -13.54 -20.40 47.56
C LEU A 53 -13.06 -20.48 46.11
N ALA A 54 -12.05 -21.33 45.93
CA ALA A 54 -11.64 -21.88 44.64
C ALA A 54 -12.62 -22.99 44.22
N PRO A 55 -13.25 -22.92 43.04
CA PRO A 55 -13.78 -24.10 42.37
C PRO A 55 -12.65 -24.77 41.60
N LEU A 56 -12.38 -26.01 41.99
CA LEU A 56 -11.47 -26.95 41.35
C LEU A 56 -11.87 -27.15 39.88
N VAL A 57 -10.97 -26.71 38.99
CA VAL A 57 -10.53 -27.39 37.76
C VAL A 57 -11.61 -28.09 36.92
N LEU A 58 -12.06 -27.40 35.88
CA LEU A 58 -12.13 -28.01 34.55
C LEU A 58 -11.64 -27.02 33.50
N SER A 59 -10.37 -26.63 33.60
CA SER A 59 -9.66 -25.97 32.51
C SER A 59 -9.41 -26.99 31.41
N ARG A 60 -10.42 -27.17 30.54
CA ARG A 60 -10.23 -27.80 29.23
C ARG A 60 -9.23 -26.93 28.48
N THR A 61 -7.96 -27.31 28.52
CA THR A 61 -6.91 -26.74 27.70
C THR A 61 -7.25 -27.06 26.25
N PHE A 62 -8.06 -26.20 25.62
CA PHE A 62 -8.00 -26.07 24.17
C PHE A 62 -6.61 -25.51 23.90
N ASN A 63 -5.68 -26.41 23.60
CA ASN A 63 -4.43 -26.07 22.96
C ASN A 63 -4.82 -25.36 21.66
N PHE A 64 -4.95 -24.05 21.71
CA PHE A 64 -4.97 -23.23 20.52
C PHE A 64 -3.55 -23.35 19.96
N VAL A 65 -3.37 -24.37 19.11
CA VAL A 65 -2.20 -24.46 18.24
C VAL A 65 -2.24 -23.21 17.40
N SER A 66 -1.53 -22.17 17.87
CA SER A 66 -1.14 -21.06 17.03
C SER A 66 -0.53 -21.68 15.79
N PRO A 67 -1.06 -21.43 14.57
CA PRO A 67 -0.45 -21.99 13.38
C PRO A 67 0.99 -21.51 13.39
N ILE A 68 1.89 -22.48 13.50
CA ILE A 68 3.33 -22.37 13.34
C ILE A 68 3.58 -21.29 12.30
N GLY A 69 4.27 -20.24 12.74
CA GLY A 69 4.62 -19.11 11.91
C GLY A 69 5.13 -19.67 10.59
N ARG A 70 4.39 -19.37 9.52
CA ARG A 70 4.83 -19.70 8.17
C ARG A 70 6.12 -18.91 7.99
N ASN A 71 7.23 -19.56 8.32
CA ASN A 71 8.53 -19.25 7.79
C ASN A 71 8.29 -19.27 6.30
N SER A 72 8.10 -18.08 5.72
CA SER A 72 7.94 -17.92 4.30
C SER A 72 9.19 -18.55 3.72
N GLN A 73 9.01 -19.74 3.13
CA GLN A 73 10.06 -20.46 2.45
C GLN A 73 10.89 -19.41 1.72
N PRO A 74 12.22 -19.31 1.94
CA PRO A 74 13.00 -18.47 1.07
C PRO A 74 12.66 -18.97 -0.32
N LEU A 75 12.10 -18.09 -1.16
CA LEU A 75 12.02 -18.36 -2.58
C LEU A 75 13.48 -18.48 -2.99
N THR A 76 14.03 -19.68 -2.86
CA THR A 76 15.40 -20.00 -3.22
C THR A 76 15.40 -19.96 -4.73
N VAL A 77 15.48 -18.74 -5.27
CA VAL A 77 15.80 -18.50 -6.66
C VAL A 77 17.16 -19.12 -6.82
N VAL A 78 17.21 -20.30 -7.44
CA VAL A 78 18.46 -20.94 -7.86
C VAL A 78 19.11 -19.94 -8.80
N CYS A 79 20.00 -19.11 -8.24
CA CYS A 79 20.70 -18.11 -8.99
C CYS A 79 21.82 -18.81 -9.74
N ALA A 80 21.75 -18.79 -11.08
CA ALA A 80 22.93 -19.03 -11.89
C ALA A 80 24.05 -18.08 -11.42
N LYS A 81 25.31 -18.58 -11.41
CA LYS A 81 26.51 -17.81 -11.07
C LYS A 81 26.45 -16.44 -11.78
N GLY A 82 26.45 -15.34 -11.00
CA GLY A 82 26.36 -13.98 -11.55
C GLY A 82 24.98 -13.30 -11.47
N TYR A 83 23.95 -13.92 -10.88
CA TYR A 83 22.70 -13.21 -10.57
C TYR A 83 22.93 -12.11 -9.52
N LYS A 84 22.75 -10.85 -9.94
CA LYS A 84 22.70 -9.68 -9.05
C LYS A 84 21.24 -9.29 -8.83
N MET A 85 20.89 -8.89 -7.61
CA MET A 85 19.54 -8.43 -7.29
C MET A 85 19.12 -7.30 -8.23
N LYS A 86 17.86 -7.29 -8.67
CA LYS A 86 17.33 -6.22 -9.53
C LYS A 86 16.53 -5.21 -8.72
N THR A 87 16.70 -3.93 -9.01
CA THR A 87 15.89 -2.87 -8.39
C THR A 87 14.50 -2.82 -9.01
N HIS A 88 13.45 -2.82 -8.19
CA HIS A 88 12.09 -2.59 -8.66
C HIS A 88 11.90 -1.14 -9.12
N LYS A 89 11.93 -0.91 -10.44
CA LYS A 89 11.97 0.44 -11.03
C LYS A 89 10.73 1.28 -10.70
N ALA A 90 9.55 0.67 -10.57
CA ALA A 90 8.34 1.41 -10.20
C ALA A 90 8.42 1.97 -8.77
N SER A 91 9.02 1.22 -7.83
CA SER A 91 9.29 1.73 -6.47
C SER A 91 10.35 2.82 -6.47
N ALA A 92 11.41 2.66 -7.28
CA ALA A 92 12.50 3.64 -7.36
C ALA A 92 12.03 5.00 -7.89
N LYS A 93 11.02 5.04 -8.77
CA LYS A 93 10.40 6.29 -9.26
C LYS A 93 9.57 7.00 -8.18
N ARG A 94 9.12 6.29 -7.14
CA ARG A 94 8.19 6.80 -6.12
C ARG A 94 8.87 7.24 -4.83
N PHE A 95 9.92 6.53 -4.41
CA PHE A 95 10.62 6.75 -3.14
C PHE A 95 12.03 7.29 -3.37
N ARG A 96 12.44 8.23 -2.53
CA ARG A 96 13.81 8.78 -2.51
C ARG A 96 14.32 8.89 -1.10
N VAL A 97 15.64 8.96 -0.93
CA VAL A 97 16.29 9.07 0.38
C VAL A 97 16.90 10.45 0.55
N THR A 98 16.81 11.01 1.76
CA THR A 98 17.53 12.23 2.15
C THR A 98 19.00 11.92 2.43
N GLY A 99 19.87 12.94 2.52
CA GLY A 99 21.28 12.73 2.91
C GLY A 99 21.43 11.99 4.25
N SER A 100 20.52 12.22 5.20
CA SER A 100 20.50 11.54 6.50
C SER A 100 19.97 10.10 6.47
N GLY A 101 19.49 9.60 5.33
CA GLY A 101 19.01 8.22 5.18
C GLY A 101 17.50 8.00 5.38
N LYS A 102 16.67 9.06 5.44
CA LYS A 102 15.20 8.93 5.61
C LYS A 102 14.50 8.69 4.27
N ILE A 103 13.53 7.77 4.23
CA ILE A 103 12.76 7.49 3.02
C ILE A 103 11.59 8.48 2.88
N MET A 104 11.51 9.14 1.73
CA MET A 104 10.57 10.22 1.41
C MET A 104 9.62 9.81 0.28
N ARG A 105 8.37 10.25 0.38
CA ARG A 105 7.32 10.06 -0.64
C ARG A 105 6.46 11.31 -0.85
N ARG A 106 5.82 11.41 -2.02
CA ARG A 106 4.75 12.39 -2.25
C ARG A 106 3.43 11.89 -1.65
N ARG A 107 2.54 12.83 -1.29
CA ARG A 107 1.16 12.51 -0.90
C ARG A 107 0.27 12.34 -2.14
N ALA A 108 -0.67 11.41 -2.07
CA ALA A 108 -1.57 11.11 -3.19
C ALA A 108 -2.75 12.10 -3.27
N GLY A 109 -3.40 12.19 -4.45
CA GLY A 109 -4.70 12.86 -4.59
C GLY A 109 -4.66 14.34 -5.03
N LYS A 110 -3.53 14.83 -5.58
CA LYS A 110 -3.37 16.21 -6.10
C LYS A 110 -3.23 16.28 -7.63
N GLN A 111 -3.84 15.35 -8.38
CA GLN A 111 -3.80 15.33 -9.84
C GLN A 111 -5.05 15.96 -10.48
N HIS A 112 -6.24 15.45 -10.14
CA HIS A 112 -7.53 15.90 -10.68
C HIS A 112 -8.55 16.19 -9.56
N LEU A 113 -9.70 16.78 -9.90
CA LEU A 113 -10.75 17.19 -8.96
C LEU A 113 -10.22 18.09 -7.84
N LEU A 114 -9.49 19.14 -8.21
CA LEU A 114 -8.91 20.09 -7.26
C LEU A 114 -9.90 21.17 -6.82
N GLY A 115 -10.91 21.48 -7.64
CA GLY A 115 -11.93 22.48 -7.33
C GLY A 115 -12.68 22.20 -6.03
N LYS A 116 -13.10 20.94 -5.81
CA LYS A 116 -13.77 20.51 -4.57
C LYS A 116 -12.88 20.40 -3.33
N LYS A 117 -11.57 20.65 -3.46
CA LYS A 117 -10.60 20.54 -2.35
C LYS A 117 -10.25 21.95 -1.85
N ASN A 118 -10.53 22.22 -0.57
CA ASN A 118 -10.09 23.43 0.11
C ASN A 118 -8.56 23.63 -0.06
N THR A 119 -8.12 24.88 -0.19
CA THR A 119 -6.71 25.29 -0.26
C THR A 119 -5.84 24.68 0.83
N LYS A 120 -6.30 24.61 2.08
CA LYS A 120 -5.57 23.94 3.19
C LYS A 120 -5.27 22.47 2.86
N ARG A 121 -6.22 21.75 2.28
CA ARG A 121 -6.04 20.35 1.84
C ARG A 121 -5.05 20.28 0.68
N LYS A 122 -5.14 21.17 -0.32
CA LYS A 122 -4.22 21.23 -1.47
C LYS A 122 -2.77 21.48 -1.03
N LEU A 123 -2.56 22.39 -0.07
CA LEU A 123 -1.24 22.68 0.51
C LEU A 123 -0.67 21.47 1.27
N ARG A 124 -1.50 20.80 2.06
CA ARG A 124 -1.11 19.57 2.78
C ARG A 124 -0.66 18.46 1.84
N LEU A 125 -1.28 18.32 0.67
CA LEU A 125 -0.95 17.30 -0.34
C LEU A 125 0.28 17.63 -1.18
N SER A 126 0.71 18.90 -1.27
CA SER A 126 1.96 19.27 -1.98
C SER A 126 3.23 18.82 -1.27
N LYS A 127 3.20 18.76 0.06
CA LYS A 127 4.38 18.49 0.88
C LYS A 127 4.83 17.03 0.72
N VAL A 128 6.14 16.83 0.66
CA VAL A 128 6.78 15.51 0.69
C VAL A 128 6.90 15.08 2.14
N VAL A 129 6.62 13.81 2.43
CA VAL A 129 6.52 13.28 3.80
C VAL A 129 7.27 11.96 3.91
N GLN A 130 7.72 11.65 5.12
CA GLN A 130 8.37 10.39 5.44
C GLN A 130 7.41 9.23 5.22
N VAL A 131 7.96 8.10 4.76
CA VAL A 131 7.19 6.85 4.69
C VAL A 131 6.83 6.41 6.11
N ASP A 132 5.70 5.76 6.27
CA ASP A 132 5.24 5.23 7.56
C ASP A 132 6.06 3.99 7.94
N ARG A 133 6.35 3.78 9.23
CA ARG A 133 7.32 2.76 9.65
C ARG A 133 6.97 1.34 9.21
N SER A 134 5.68 1.02 9.16
CA SER A 134 5.16 -0.28 8.74
C SER A 134 5.57 -0.66 7.31
N ASP A 135 5.69 0.32 6.41
CA ASP A 135 5.98 0.07 4.99
C ASP A 135 7.48 -0.06 4.68
N TYR A 136 8.36 0.18 5.65
CA TYR A 136 9.82 0.21 5.42
C TYR A 136 10.35 -1.11 4.88
N ASN A 137 9.87 -2.23 5.43
CA ASN A 137 10.34 -3.55 5.04
C ASN A 137 10.02 -3.82 3.56
N ASN A 138 8.82 -3.46 3.11
CA ASN A 138 8.38 -3.61 1.73
C ASN A 138 9.21 -2.75 0.76
N VAL A 139 9.47 -1.49 1.13
CA VAL A 139 10.24 -0.56 0.30
C VAL A 139 11.71 -0.99 0.19
N ILE A 140 12.33 -1.37 1.31
CA ILE A 140 13.74 -1.79 1.35
C ILE A 140 13.93 -3.11 0.58
N GLY A 141 13.02 -4.07 0.73
CA GLY A 141 13.08 -5.33 -0.03
C GLY A 141 12.98 -5.12 -1.54
N ALA A 142 12.19 -4.15 -1.99
CA ALA A 142 12.05 -3.81 -3.41
C ALA A 142 13.24 -3.01 -3.98
N LEU A 143 14.02 -2.34 -3.10
CA LEU A 143 15.09 -1.41 -3.46
C LEU A 143 16.42 -1.81 -2.78
N PRO A 144 17.03 -2.93 -3.21
CA PRO A 144 18.18 -3.53 -2.50
C PRO A 144 19.44 -2.66 -2.48
N TYR A 145 19.61 -1.76 -3.45
CA TYR A 145 20.79 -0.87 -3.54
C TYR A 145 20.54 0.53 -2.96
N LEU A 146 19.41 0.75 -2.30
CA LEU A 146 19.07 2.04 -1.70
C LEU A 146 19.66 2.14 -0.28
N LYS A 147 20.55 3.10 -0.04
CA LYS A 147 21.15 3.35 1.28
C LYS A 147 20.15 4.05 2.20
N VAL A 148 19.74 3.41 3.29
CA VAL A 148 18.74 3.90 4.26
C VAL A 148 19.27 3.79 5.68
N ASN A 149 19.02 4.79 6.53
CA ASN A 149 19.30 4.72 7.96
C ASN A 149 18.00 4.50 8.74
N ARG A 150 17.90 3.40 9.49
CA ARG A 150 16.69 2.98 10.22
C ARG A 150 16.55 3.57 11.62
N ALA A 151 17.61 4.18 12.15
CA ALA A 151 17.71 4.64 13.54
C ALA A 151 16.95 5.97 13.82
N ASN A 152 16.45 6.64 12.78
CA ASN A 152 15.78 7.94 12.85
C ASN A 152 14.35 7.93 12.29
#